data_AF-A0A7M3ZTN1-F1
#
_entry.id   AF-A0A7M3ZTN1-F1
#
_cell.length_a   1.000
_cell.length_b   1.000
_cell.length_c   1.000
_cell.angle_alpha   90.00
_cell.angle_beta   90.00
_cell.angle_gamma   90.00
#
_symmetry.space_group_name_H-M   'P 1'
#
loop_
_entity.id
_entity.type
_entity.pdbx_description
1 polymer ?
#
loop_
_entity_poly.entity_id
_entity_poly.type
_entity_poly.pdbx_seq_one_letter_code
_entity_poly.pdbx_strand_id
1 'polypeptide(L)' 'MPELPEVETVRKGLIQGMLNKTFEDVLVRREGLRYPFPDDL' A
#
# COMPACT_ATOMS: atom_id res chain seq x y z
N MET A 1 -13.24 3.95 9.03
CA MET A 1 -12.02 4.60 8.53
C MET A 1 -11.05 4.60 9.69
N PRO A 2 -9.80 4.11 9.53
CA PRO A 2 -8.81 4.16 10.61
C PRO A 2 -8.46 5.63 10.93
N GLU A 3 -8.13 5.92 12.18
CA GLU A 3 -7.68 7.24 12.60
C GLU A 3 -6.15 7.37 12.47
N LEU A 4 -5.62 8.55 12.76
CA LEU A 4 -4.19 8.86 12.62
C LEU A 4 -3.29 7.92 13.45
N PRO A 5 -3.61 7.57 14.71
CA PRO A 5 -2.78 6.64 15.49
C PRO A 5 -2.63 5.25 14.86
N GLU A 6 -3.71 4.71 14.29
CA GLU A 6 -3.68 3.41 13.62
C GLU A 6 -2.88 3.49 12.32
N VAL A 7 -3.06 4.56 11.54
CA VAL A 7 -2.32 4.79 10.29
C VAL A 7 -0.81 4.85 10.56
N GLU A 8 -0.39 5.57 11.61
CA GLU A 8 1.04 5.68 11.96
C GLU A 8 1.63 4.34 12.42
N THR A 9 0.85 3.53 13.13
CA THR A 9 1.25 2.19 13.55
C THR A 9 1.52 1.29 12.34
N VAL A 10 0.59 1.27 11.37
CA VAL A 10 0.75 0.50 10.13
C VAL A 10 1.94 1.01 9.32
N ARG A 11 2.08 2.34 9.16
CA ARG A 11 3.19 2.96 8.43
C ARG A 11 4.55 2.57 9.00
N LYS A 12 4.75 2.65 10.32
CA LYS A 12 6.01 2.25 10.99
C LYS A 12 6.35 0.78 10.74
N GLY A 13 5.35 -0.10 10.80
CA GLY A 13 5.54 -1.53 10.52
C GLY A 13 5.95 -1.81 9.08
N LEU A 14 5.24 -1.22 8.11
CA LEU A 14 5.49 -1.42 6.67
C LEU A 14 6.88 -0.94 6.24
N ILE A 15 7.36 0.19 6.77
CA ILE A 15 8.67 0.74 6.42
C ILE A 15 9.81 -0.25 6.69
N GLN A 16 9.73 -1.04 7.75
CA GLN A 16 10.78 -2.03 8.06
C GLN A 16 10.91 -3.10 6.96
N GLY A 17 9.80 -3.42 6.28
CA GLY A 17 9.74 -4.47 5.28
C GLY A 17 9.82 -3.98 3.83
N MET A 18 9.51 -2.71 3.55
CA MET A 18 9.29 -2.20 2.19
C MET A 18 10.27 -1.10 1.77
N LEU A 19 10.93 -0.42 2.73
CA LEU A 19 11.83 0.68 2.38
C LEU A 19 13.00 0.19 1.53
N ASN A 20 13.31 0.92 0.46
CA ASN A 20 14.38 0.62 -0.51
C ASN A 20 14.22 -0.71 -1.26
N LYS A 21 12.99 -1.24 -1.34
CA LYS A 21 12.68 -2.42 -2.15
C LYS A 21 11.90 -2.03 -3.41
N THR A 22 12.00 -2.88 -4.42
CA THR A 22 11.26 -2.77 -5.68
C THR A 22 10.24 -3.89 -5.74
N PHE A 23 9.00 -3.58 -6.16
CA PHE A 23 7.99 -4.60 -6.45
C PHE A 23 8.27 -5.17 -7.84
N GLU A 24 8.37 -6.49 -7.95
CA GLU A 24 8.59 -7.17 -9.23
C GLU A 24 7.29 -7.38 -10.02
N ASP A 25 6.16 -7.57 -9.32
CA ASP A 25 4.84 -7.81 -9.89
C ASP A 25 3.75 -7.35 -8.91
N VAL A 26 2.58 -6.97 -9.43
CA VAL A 26 1.42 -6.53 -8.64
C VAL A 26 0.14 -7.18 -9.16
N LEU A 27 -0.44 -8.10 -8.37
CA LEU A 27 -1.70 -8.75 -8.71
C LEU A 27 -2.90 -8.05 -8.06
N VAL A 28 -3.75 -7.42 -8.87
CA VAL A 28 -4.98 -6.74 -8.42
C VAL A 28 -6.19 -7.67 -8.54
N ARG A 29 -6.87 -7.97 -7.43
CA ARG A 29 -8.04 -8.87 -7.38
C ARG A 29 -9.36 -8.17 -7.03
N ARG A 30 -9.34 -6.86 -6.81
CA ARG A 30 -10.50 -6.08 -6.40
C ARG A 30 -10.44 -4.68 -7.00
N GLU A 31 -11.57 -4.27 -7.57
CA GLU A 31 -11.77 -2.92 -8.10
C GLU A 31 -12.25 -1.93 -7.01
N GLY A 32 -12.28 -0.64 -7.36
CA GLY A 32 -12.90 0.40 -6.53
C GLY A 32 -12.06 0.83 -5.32
N LEU A 33 -10.73 0.81 -5.44
CA LEU A 33 -9.86 1.44 -4.46
C LEU A 33 -10.06 2.96 -4.46
N ARG A 34 -9.89 3.60 -3.30
CA ARG A 34 -9.96 5.07 -3.17
C ARG A 34 -8.99 5.76 -4.14
N TYR A 35 -7.82 5.16 -4.34
CA TYR A 35 -6.87 5.52 -5.37
C TYR A 35 -6.73 4.31 -6.30
N PRO A 36 -7.15 4.43 -7.57
CA PRO A 36 -6.98 3.33 -8.52
C PRO A 36 -5.49 3.10 -8.81
N PHE A 37 -5.15 1.88 -9.24
CA PHE A 37 -3.84 1.61 -9.82
C PHE A 37 -3.72 2.28 -11.20
N PRO A 38 -2.50 2.59 -11.67
CA PRO A 38 -2.27 3.01 -13.04
C PRO A 38 -2.84 2.00 -14.04
N ASP A 39 -3.31 2.48 -15.20
CA ASP A 39 -3.86 1.63 -16.26
C ASP A 39 -2.76 0.77 -16.93
N ASP A 40 -1.50 1.15 -16.78
CA ASP A 40 -0.31 0.53 -17.37
C ASP A 40 0.53 -0.30 -16.38
N LEU A 41 -0.08 -0.69 -15.24
CA LEU A 41 0.57 -1.54 -14.23
C LEU A 41 0.96 -2.91 -14.76
#